data_AF-A0A3N5Z5M8-F1
#
_entry.id   AF-A0A3N5Z5M8-F1
#
_cell.length_a   1.000
_cell.length_b   1.000
_cell.length_c   1.000
_cell.angle_alpha   90.00
_cell.angle_beta   90.00
_cell.angle_gamma   90.00
#
_symmetry.space_group_name_H-M   'P 1'
#
loop_
_entity.id
_entity.type
_entity.pdbx_description
1 polymer ?
#
loop_
_entity_poly.entity_id
_entity_poly.type
_entity_poly.pdbx_seq_one_letter_code
_entity_poly.pdbx_strand_id
1 'polypeptide(L)'
;MLFAATVSLAPPATVLAQQPAQTGAQAQGAAEADAVRPFRINVPDEALVDLRRRIAATRWPDRETVTDRSQGVPLATLQALVRYWGTNYDWRKAEAKLNTWPQFVTTIDGLD
;
A
#
# COMPACT_ATOMS: atom_id res chain seq x y z
N MET A 1 49.04 -27.54 49.44
CA MET A 1 48.75 -27.07 50.82
C MET A 1 48.08 -25.71 50.69
N LEU A 2 46.75 -25.64 50.89
CA LEU A 2 46.08 -25.04 52.08
C LEU A 2 46.29 -23.51 52.15
N PHE A 3 45.31 -22.61 52.26
CA PHE A 3 43.88 -22.70 52.57
C PHE A 3 43.15 -21.41 52.08
N ALA A 4 41.91 -21.61 51.63
CA ALA A 4 40.68 -20.84 51.90
C ALA A 4 40.75 -19.35 52.30
N ALA A 5 40.08 -18.51 51.50
CA ALA A 5 39.38 -17.32 52.00
C ALA A 5 37.92 -17.39 51.53
N THR A 6 37.02 -17.56 52.48
CA THR A 6 35.57 -17.65 52.31
C THR A 6 34.99 -16.32 51.85
N VAL A 7 34.31 -16.32 50.70
CA VAL A 7 33.50 -15.20 50.20
C VAL A 7 32.22 -15.10 51.02
N SER A 8 32.04 -13.98 51.71
CA SER A 8 30.79 -13.61 52.39
C SER A 8 29.86 -12.92 51.38
N LEU A 9 28.72 -13.55 51.11
CA LEU A 9 27.68 -13.07 50.21
C LEU A 9 26.75 -12.10 50.94
N ALA A 10 26.82 -10.81 50.59
CA ALA A 10 25.78 -9.84 50.90
C ALA A 10 25.05 -9.48 49.58
N PRO A 11 23.72 -9.62 49.48
CA PRO A 11 23.01 -9.16 48.30
C PRO A 11 22.85 -7.62 48.35
N PRO A 12 23.13 -6.87 47.28
CA PRO A 12 22.54 -5.56 47.15
C PRO A 12 21.05 -5.74 46.83
N ALA A 13 20.20 -5.25 47.73
CA ALA A 13 18.79 -5.03 47.46
C ALA A 13 18.67 -4.12 46.23
N THR A 14 18.37 -4.71 45.07
CA THR A 14 17.99 -3.92 43.90
C THR A 14 16.53 -3.53 44.11
N VAL A 15 16.35 -2.24 44.41
CA VAL A 15 15.06 -1.58 44.43
C VAL A 15 14.39 -1.81 43.08
N LEU A 16 13.29 -2.57 43.07
CA LEU A 16 12.29 -2.53 42.00
C LEU A 16 11.74 -1.11 41.96
N ALA A 17 12.35 -0.26 41.14
CA ALA A 17 11.69 0.94 40.67
C ALA A 17 10.45 0.48 39.89
N GLN A 18 9.30 0.53 40.55
CA GLN A 18 8.00 0.34 39.93
C GLN A 18 7.84 1.43 38.87
N GLN A 19 8.01 1.05 37.60
CA GLN A 19 7.56 1.87 36.48
C GLN A 19 6.04 2.00 36.61
N PRO A 20 5.48 3.24 36.69
CA PRO A 20 4.04 3.40 36.69
C PRO A 20 3.48 2.91 35.34
N ALA A 21 2.35 2.23 35.42
CA ALA A 21 1.64 1.58 34.34
C ALA A 21 1.61 2.43 33.05
N GLN A 22 2.30 1.96 32.01
CA GLN A 22 2.04 2.34 30.61
C GLN A 22 1.19 1.27 29.91
N THR A 23 0.24 0.63 30.62
CA THR A 23 -0.58 -0.44 30.03
C THR A 23 -1.85 0.10 29.34
N GLY A 24 -2.16 1.41 29.46
CA GLY A 24 -3.37 2.00 28.88
C GLY A 24 -3.22 2.63 27.48
N ALA A 25 -2.08 3.26 27.18
CA ALA A 25 -1.91 4.04 25.96
C ALA A 25 -1.46 3.19 24.74
N GLN A 26 -0.70 2.11 24.97
CA GLN A 26 -0.20 1.24 23.90
C GLN A 26 -1.26 0.26 23.38
N ALA A 27 -2.27 -0.08 24.19
CA ALA A 27 -3.36 -0.97 23.78
C ALA A 27 -4.38 -0.29 22.85
N GLN A 28 -4.49 1.04 22.87
CA GLN A 28 -5.42 1.79 22.04
C GLN A 28 -4.92 1.94 20.59
N GLY A 29 -3.62 2.21 20.40
CA GLY A 29 -3.02 2.31 19.06
C GLY A 29 -2.92 0.98 18.31
N ALA A 30 -2.78 -0.14 19.03
CA ALA A 30 -2.78 -1.47 18.41
C ALA A 30 -4.19 -1.93 18.01
N ALA A 31 -5.24 -1.54 18.74
CA ALA A 31 -6.62 -1.88 18.42
C ALA A 31 -7.20 -1.05 17.25
N GLU A 32 -6.71 0.18 17.03
CA GLU A 32 -7.03 0.97 15.82
C GLU A 32 -6.35 0.42 14.56
N ALA A 33 -5.18 -0.20 14.67
CA ALA A 33 -4.50 -0.81 13.53
C ALA A 33 -5.35 -1.94 12.91
N ASP A 34 -5.95 -2.82 13.71
CA ASP A 34 -6.78 -3.93 13.22
C ASP A 34 -8.24 -3.54 12.89
N ALA A 35 -8.56 -2.24 12.85
CA ALA A 35 -9.92 -1.79 12.60
C ALA A 35 -10.29 -1.85 11.10
N VAL A 36 -11.34 -2.60 10.79
CA VAL A 36 -11.96 -2.63 9.46
C VAL A 36 -12.77 -1.35 9.25
N ARG A 37 -12.34 -0.50 8.31
CA ARG A 37 -12.94 0.82 8.01
C ARG A 37 -13.58 0.86 6.63
N PRO A 38 -14.72 1.57 6.46
CA PRO A 38 -15.33 1.74 5.14
C PRO A 38 -14.37 2.44 4.17
N PHE A 39 -14.38 1.99 2.92
CA PHE A 39 -13.61 2.58 1.84
C PHE A 39 -14.53 2.99 0.69
N ARG A 40 -14.21 4.12 0.06
CA ARG A 40 -14.89 4.59 -1.14
C ARG A 40 -13.85 5.15 -2.08
N ILE A 41 -13.86 4.67 -3.32
CA ILE A 41 -12.96 5.16 -4.35
C ILE A 41 -13.34 6.61 -4.66
N ASN A 42 -12.36 7.51 -4.57
CA ASN A 42 -12.51 8.88 -5.00
C ASN A 42 -11.21 9.31 -5.69
N VAL A 43 -11.25 9.36 -7.02
CA VAL A 43 -10.11 9.76 -7.83
C VAL A 43 -10.20 11.26 -8.14
N PRO A 44 -9.20 12.07 -7.74
CA PRO A 44 -9.17 13.50 -8.02
C PRO A 44 -9.22 13.80 -9.52
N ASP A 45 -9.92 14.86 -9.93
CA ASP A 45 -9.99 15.28 -11.34
C ASP A 45 -8.60 15.55 -11.94
N GLU A 46 -7.70 16.14 -11.14
CA GLU A 46 -6.31 16.39 -11.52
C GLU A 46 -5.56 15.11 -11.91
N ALA A 47 -5.82 13.99 -11.24
CA ALA A 47 -5.22 12.70 -11.56
C ALA A 47 -5.75 12.18 -12.91
N LEU A 48 -7.01 12.45 -13.25
CA LEU A 48 -7.61 12.07 -14.54
C LEU A 48 -7.09 12.94 -15.68
N VAL A 49 -6.92 14.24 -15.42
CA VAL A 49 -6.31 15.17 -16.37
C VAL A 49 -4.86 14.78 -16.63
N ASP A 50 -4.09 14.46 -15.58
CA ASP A 50 -2.72 13.99 -15.72
C ASP A 50 -2.65 12.65 -16.50
N LEU A 51 -3.52 11.70 -16.17
CA LEU A 51 -3.64 10.43 -16.91
C LEU A 51 -3.84 10.69 -18.41
N ARG A 52 -4.82 11.52 -18.79
CA ARG A 52 -5.09 11.85 -20.20
C ARG A 52 -3.90 12.52 -20.87
N ARG A 53 -3.23 13.44 -20.16
CA ARG A 53 -2.01 14.10 -20.64
C ARG A 53 -0.90 13.10 -20.94
N ARG A 54 -0.65 12.15 -20.04
CA ARG A 54 0.40 11.12 -20.20
C ARG A 54 0.07 10.16 -21.34
N ILE A 55 -1.18 9.75 -21.48
CA ILE A 55 -1.66 8.93 -22.61
C ILE A 55 -1.45 9.69 -23.94
N ALA A 56 -1.77 10.98 -23.99
CA ALA A 56 -1.57 11.79 -25.20
C ALA A 56 -0.08 11.98 -25.55
N ALA A 57 0.79 12.00 -24.55
CA ALA A 57 2.25 12.14 -24.72
C ALA A 57 2.96 10.81 -25.04
N THR A 58 2.23 9.75 -25.40
CA THR A 58 2.81 8.43 -25.72
C THR A 58 3.81 8.53 -26.87
N ARG A 59 5.03 8.04 -26.63
CA ARG A 59 6.06 7.87 -27.66
C ARG A 59 5.95 6.47 -28.24
N TRP A 60 5.76 6.39 -29.55
CA TRP A 60 5.56 5.12 -30.24
C TRP A 60 6.89 4.50 -30.67
N PRO A 61 7.09 3.18 -30.49
CA PRO A 61 8.20 2.46 -31.12
C PRO A 61 7.94 2.26 -32.61
N ASP A 62 8.94 1.73 -33.30
CA ASP A 62 8.76 1.22 -34.66
C ASP A 62 7.79 0.04 -34.70
N ARG A 63 7.23 -0.22 -35.88
CA ARG A 63 6.33 -1.35 -36.12
C ARG A 63 7.07 -2.68 -36.05
N GLU A 64 6.36 -3.73 -35.63
CA GLU A 64 6.87 -5.10 -35.60
C GLU A 64 7.31 -5.59 -36.98
N THR A 65 8.27 -6.51 -37.01
CA THR A 65 8.80 -7.07 -38.26
C THR A 65 8.00 -8.26 -38.79
N VAL A 66 7.14 -8.85 -37.95
CA VAL A 66 6.30 -10.00 -38.26
C VAL A 66 4.83 -9.63 -38.30
N THR A 67 4.03 -10.40 -39.04
CA THR A 67 2.59 -10.14 -39.18
C THR A 67 1.73 -10.87 -38.14
N ASP A 68 2.32 -11.79 -37.37
CA ASP A 68 1.65 -12.51 -36.28
C ASP A 68 1.92 -11.85 -34.91
N ARG A 69 1.51 -12.52 -33.82
CA ARG A 69 1.67 -12.02 -32.43
C ARG A 69 2.88 -12.63 -31.71
N SER A 70 3.80 -13.28 -32.42
CA SER A 70 4.97 -13.94 -31.80
C SER A 70 5.90 -12.95 -31.09
N GLN A 71 5.89 -11.68 -31.49
CA GLN A 71 6.66 -10.59 -30.87
C GLN A 71 5.85 -9.77 -29.83
N GLY A 72 4.64 -10.21 -29.49
CA GLY A 72 3.79 -9.54 -28.49
C GLY A 72 2.58 -8.82 -29.10
N VAL A 73 2.09 -7.80 -28.39
CA VAL A 73 0.90 -7.04 -28.78
C VAL A 73 1.24 -6.14 -29.97
N PRO A 74 0.54 -6.25 -31.11
CA PRO A 74 0.82 -5.39 -32.26
C PRO A 74 0.58 -3.91 -31.95
N LEU A 75 1.44 -3.04 -32.50
CA LEU A 75 1.43 -1.59 -32.31
C LEU A 75 0.07 -0.99 -32.61
N ALA A 76 -0.58 -1.44 -33.68
CA ALA A 76 -1.91 -0.99 -34.06
C ALA A 76 -2.97 -1.26 -32.97
N THR A 77 -2.84 -2.39 -32.26
CA THR A 77 -3.74 -2.74 -31.14
C THR A 77 -3.51 -1.79 -29.96
N LEU A 78 -2.24 -1.53 -29.62
CA LEU A 78 -1.90 -0.61 -28.53
C LEU A 78 -2.33 0.83 -28.85
N GLN A 79 -2.13 1.29 -30.08
CA GLN A 79 -2.62 2.60 -30.55
C GLN A 79 -4.14 2.73 -30.44
N ALA A 80 -4.88 1.68 -30.78
CA ALA A 80 -6.33 1.66 -30.60
C ALA A 80 -6.74 1.74 -29.13
N LEU A 81 -6.04 1.01 -28.26
CA LEU A 81 -6.27 1.03 -26.81
C LEU A 81 -5.97 2.41 -26.21
N VAL A 82 -4.80 2.98 -26.51
CA VAL A 82 -4.37 4.31 -26.03
C VAL A 82 -5.36 5.38 -26.50
N ARG A 83 -5.81 5.32 -27.75
CA ARG A 83 -6.85 6.23 -28.25
C ARG A 83 -8.13 6.11 -27.43
N TYR A 84 -8.64 4.90 -27.22
CA TYR A 84 -9.87 4.68 -26.46
C TYR A 84 -9.75 5.23 -25.03
N TRP A 85 -8.65 4.94 -24.33
CA TRP A 85 -8.43 5.42 -22.96
C TRP A 85 -8.26 6.94 -22.88
N GLY A 86 -7.58 7.56 -23.84
CA GLY A 86 -7.34 9.01 -23.83
C GLY A 86 -8.59 9.84 -24.14
N THR A 87 -9.53 9.27 -24.90
CA THR A 87 -10.67 10.02 -25.46
C THR A 87 -12.02 9.51 -24.99
N ASN A 88 -12.30 8.22 -25.17
CA ASN A 88 -13.65 7.66 -25.08
C ASN A 88 -13.95 6.98 -23.74
N TYR A 89 -12.92 6.61 -22.97
CA TYR A 89 -13.13 5.93 -21.70
C TYR A 89 -13.64 6.91 -20.62
N ASP A 90 -14.76 6.53 -20.01
CA ASP A 90 -15.40 7.27 -18.93
C ASP A 90 -14.98 6.67 -17.58
N TRP A 91 -14.02 7.34 -16.93
CA TRP A 91 -13.53 6.91 -15.63
C TRP A 91 -14.55 7.10 -14.51
N ARG A 92 -15.40 8.14 -14.60
CA ARG A 92 -16.42 8.40 -13.57
C ARG A 92 -17.48 7.32 -13.58
N LYS A 93 -17.81 6.75 -14.75
CA LYS A 93 -18.65 5.56 -14.84
C LYS A 93 -18.03 4.34 -14.16
N ALA A 94 -16.73 4.12 -14.33
CA ALA A 94 -16.03 3.01 -13.69
C ALA A 94 -15.97 3.17 -12.16
N GLU A 95 -15.60 4.37 -11.68
CA GLU A 95 -15.59 4.72 -10.26
C GLU A 95 -16.97 4.52 -9.62
N ALA A 96 -18.03 5.03 -10.25
CA ALA A 96 -19.40 4.86 -9.77
C ALA A 96 -19.78 3.37 -9.68
N LYS A 97 -19.42 2.58 -10.70
CA LYS A 97 -19.67 1.13 -10.73
C LYS A 97 -18.92 0.39 -9.63
N LEU A 98 -17.66 0.73 -9.36
CA LEU A 98 -16.90 0.09 -8.29
C LEU A 98 -17.48 0.43 -6.91
N ASN A 99 -17.91 1.66 -6.74
CA ASN A 99 -18.53 2.16 -5.51
C ASN A 99 -19.97 1.67 -5.25
N THR A 100 -20.53 0.79 -6.10
CA THR A 100 -21.81 0.11 -5.80
C THR A 100 -21.66 -1.00 -4.78
N TRP A 101 -20.45 -1.50 -4.57
CA TRP A 101 -20.16 -2.57 -3.64
C TRP A 101 -19.67 -1.98 -2.31
N PRO A 102 -20.05 -2.56 -1.15
CA PRO A 102 -19.40 -2.26 0.11
C PRO A 102 -17.91 -2.59 0.00
N GLN A 103 -17.07 -1.61 0.30
CA GLN A 103 -15.61 -1.75 0.28
C GLN A 103 -15.07 -1.36 1.64
N PHE A 104 -14.01 -2.02 2.07
CA PHE A 104 -13.37 -1.80 3.36
C PHE A 104 -11.85 -1.92 3.21
N VAL A 105 -11.14 -1.26 4.11
CA VAL A 105 -9.68 -1.36 4.27
C VAL A 105 -9.41 -1.66 5.74
N THR A 106 -8.33 -2.36 6.05
CA THR A 106 -7.87 -2.63 7.41
C THR A 106 -6.36 -2.62 7.41
N THR A 107 -5.74 -2.19 8.50
CA THR A 107 -4.29 -2.17 8.57
C THR A 107 -3.80 -3.52 9.08
N ILE A 108 -2.89 -4.17 8.36
CA ILE A 108 -2.27 -5.44 8.76
C ILE A 108 -0.76 -5.21 8.77
N ASP A 109 -0.12 -5.46 9.91
CA ASP A 109 1.32 -5.24 10.11
C ASP A 109 1.80 -3.82 9.71
N GLY A 110 0.93 -2.82 9.88
CA GLY A 110 1.21 -1.43 9.52
C GLY A 110 0.99 -1.07 8.04
N LEU A 111 0.38 -1.96 7.25
CA LEU A 111 0.04 -1.73 5.83
C LEU A 111 -1.47 -1.73 5.63
N ASP A 112 -1.94 -0.78 4.82
CA ASP A 112 -3.34 -0.62 4.43
C ASP A 112 -3.69 -1.35 3.12
#